data_AF-A0A7R9JL44-F1
#
_entry.id   AF-A0A7R9JL44-F1
#
_cell.length_a   1.000
_cell.length_b   1.000
_cell.length_c   1.000
_cell.angle_alpha   90.00
_cell.angle_beta   90.00
_cell.angle_gamma   90.00
#
_symmetry.space_group_name_H-M   'P 1'
#
loop_
_entity.id
_entity.type
_entity.pdbx_description
1 polymer ?
#
loop_
_entity_poly.entity_id
_entity_poly.type
_entity_poly.pdbx_seq_one_letter_code
_entity_poly.pdbx_strand_id
1 'polypeptide(L)'
;MMEMFIKMYALGPRIYFESSFNRFDCVVICGSIFEVIWTEVKQASFGLSVLRALRLLRIFKVTKYWASLRNLVISLLNSMRSIISLLFLLFLFILIFALLGMQLFGGQFNFDEGTPPTNFNTFPIALLTVFQILTGEDWNEVWYQGIR
;
A
#
# COMPACT_ATOMS: atom_id res chain seq x y z
N MET A 1 1.64 -12.81 22.46
CA MET A 1 2.77 -13.74 22.24
C MET A 1 2.47 -15.12 22.83
N MET A 2 2.09 -15.22 24.11
CA MET A 2 1.77 -16.50 24.77
C MET A 2 0.73 -17.35 24.02
N GLU A 3 -0.35 -16.74 23.54
CA GLU A 3 -1.38 -17.44 22.75
C GLU A 3 -0.83 -18.19 21.51
N MET A 4 0.18 -17.61 20.85
CA MET A 4 0.79 -18.21 19.66
C MET A 4 1.61 -19.44 20.02
N PHE A 5 2.48 -19.34 21.04
CA PHE A 5 3.31 -20.44 21.49
C PHE A 5 2.47 -21.60 22.04
N ILE A 6 1.41 -21.30 22.80
CA ILE A 6 0.48 -22.31 23.29
C ILE A 6 -0.22 -23.03 22.13
N LYS A 7 -0.73 -22.29 21.12
CA LYS A 7 -1.37 -22.89 19.95
C LYS A 7 -0.40 -23.71 19.11
N MET A 8 0.82 -23.25 18.94
CA MET A 8 1.85 -23.96 18.19
C MET A 8 2.28 -25.26 18.88
N TYR A 9 2.36 -25.27 20.21
CA TYR A 9 2.64 -26.47 20.99
C TYR A 9 1.46 -27.45 21.02
N ALA A 10 0.23 -26.97 21.20
CA ALA A 10 -0.96 -27.81 21.31
C ALA A 10 -1.43 -28.41 19.97
N LEU A 11 -1.35 -27.66 18.87
CA LEU A 11 -1.80 -28.11 17.54
C LEU A 11 -0.68 -28.74 16.71
N GLY A 12 0.57 -28.52 17.10
CA GLY A 12 1.74 -28.81 16.28
C GLY A 12 1.94 -27.81 15.13
N PRO A 13 3.19 -27.63 14.65
CA PRO A 13 3.52 -26.61 13.67
C PRO A 13 2.80 -26.80 12.33
N ARG A 14 2.60 -28.06 11.89
CA ARG A 14 1.98 -28.36 10.59
C ARG A 14 0.53 -27.87 10.50
N ILE A 15 -0.29 -28.18 11.50
CA ILE A 15 -1.70 -27.78 11.57
C ILE A 15 -1.83 -26.28 11.87
N TYR A 16 -0.91 -25.72 12.66
CA TYR A 16 -0.89 -24.30 12.96
C TYR A 16 -0.74 -23.43 11.68
N PHE A 17 0.14 -23.81 10.75
CA PHE A 17 0.40 -23.04 9.53
C PHE A 17 -0.62 -23.24 8.40
N GLU A 18 -1.53 -24.22 8.50
CA GLU A 18 -2.64 -24.38 7.56
C GLU A 18 -3.67 -23.24 7.69
N SER A 19 -3.86 -22.69 8.89
CA SER A 19 -4.79 -21.57 9.09
C SER A 19 -4.16 -20.24 8.69
N SER A 20 -4.74 -19.56 7.68
CA SER A 20 -4.30 -18.23 7.22
C SER A 20 -4.25 -17.19 8.34
N PHE A 21 -5.20 -17.23 9.29
CA PHE A 21 -5.23 -16.31 10.44
C PHE A 21 -4.08 -16.57 11.42
N ASN A 22 -3.73 -17.84 11.65
CA ASN A 22 -2.60 -18.17 12.53
C ASN A 22 -1.26 -17.84 11.85
N ARG A 23 -1.15 -18.01 10.53
CA ARG A 23 0.02 -17.55 9.76
C ARG A 23 0.22 -16.03 9.87
N PHE A 24 -0.86 -15.26 9.76
CA PHE A 24 -0.83 -13.81 9.97
C PHE A 24 -0.40 -13.45 11.41
N ASP A 25 -1.00 -14.10 12.42
CA ASP A 25 -0.63 -13.92 13.83
C ASP A 25 0.87 -14.16 14.07
N CYS A 26 1.44 -15.20 13.43
CA CYS A 26 2.86 -15.53 13.51
C CYS A 26 3.75 -14.43 12.92
N VAL A 27 3.43 -13.93 11.72
CA VAL A 27 4.19 -12.85 11.08
C VAL A 27 4.21 -11.59 11.94
N VAL A 28 3.06 -11.19 12.50
CA VAL A 28 2.96 -10.00 13.37
C VAL A 28 3.80 -10.16 14.65
N ILE A 29 3.78 -11.35 15.25
CA ILE A 29 4.55 -11.64 16.47
C ILE A 29 6.05 -11.70 16.17
N CYS A 30 6.47 -12.38 15.10
CA CYS A 30 7.87 -12.42 14.68
C CYS A 30 8.40 -11.01 14.37
N GLY A 31 7.63 -10.17 13.67
CA GLY A 31 7.98 -8.78 13.40
C GLY A 31 8.13 -7.95 14.68
N SER A 32 7.27 -8.19 15.68
CA SER A 32 7.33 -7.50 16.98
C SER A 32 8.55 -7.94 17.82
N ILE A 33 8.91 -9.23 17.77
CA ILE A 33 10.10 -9.75 18.46
C ILE A 33 11.37 -9.23 17.79
N PHE A 34 11.40 -9.24 16.45
CA PHE A 34 12.50 -8.69 15.67
C PHE A 34 12.72 -7.21 15.99
N GLU A 35 11.65 -6.42 16.10
CA GLU A 35 11.73 -5.01 16.51
C GLU A 35 12.44 -4.86 17.86
N VAL A 36 12.02 -5.61 18.88
CA VAL A 36 12.60 -5.54 20.24
C VAL A 36 14.07 -5.94 20.25
N ILE A 37 14.46 -6.98 19.52
CA ILE A 37 15.87 -7.39 19.43
C ILE A 37 16.69 -6.32 18.69
N TRP A 38 16.15 -5.76 17.61
CA TRP A 38 16.83 -4.76 16.81
C TRP A 38 17.03 -3.44 17.55
N THR A 39 16.06 -3.02 18.39
CA THR A 39 16.19 -1.83 19.26
C THR A 39 17.33 -1.96 20.27
N GLU A 40 17.56 -3.16 20.81
CA GLU A 40 18.61 -3.40 21.80
C GLU A 40 20.00 -3.49 21.14
N VAL A 41 20.10 -4.00 19.91
CA VAL A 41 21.37 -4.22 19.20
C VAL A 41 21.86 -2.97 18.45
N LYS A 42 20.96 -2.15 17.89
CA LYS A 42 21.32 -0.92 17.19
C LYS A 42 20.52 0.26 17.74
N GLN A 43 21.22 1.25 18.29
CA GLN A 43 20.67 2.58 18.64
C GLN A 43 20.27 3.41 17.38
N ALA A 44 19.83 2.77 16.29
CA ALA A 44 19.51 3.42 15.03
C ALA A 44 18.00 3.70 14.92
N SER A 45 17.64 4.99 14.82
CA SER A 45 16.26 5.49 14.85
C SER A 45 15.45 5.23 13.56
N PHE A 46 16.10 5.20 12.39
CA PHE A 46 15.41 5.36 11.10
C PHE A 46 14.52 4.15 10.69
N GLY A 47 14.80 2.93 11.18
CA GLY A 47 13.98 1.74 10.93
C GLY A 47 12.86 1.51 11.95
N LEU A 48 12.94 2.16 13.12
CA LEU A 48 12.07 1.88 14.26
C LEU A 48 10.66 2.42 14.09
N SER A 49 10.47 3.48 13.31
CA SER A 49 9.11 4.02 13.06
C SER A 49 8.26 3.05 12.25
N VAL A 50 8.84 2.46 11.20
CA VAL A 50 8.15 1.49 10.33
C VAL A 50 7.85 0.19 11.09
N LEU A 51 8.82 -0.32 11.86
CA LEU A 51 8.60 -1.53 12.68
C LEU A 51 7.55 -1.31 13.77
N ARG A 52 7.49 -0.13 14.40
CA ARG A 52 6.41 0.25 15.32
C ARG A 52 5.04 0.26 14.63
N ALA A 53 4.96 0.72 13.37
CA ALA A 53 3.73 0.71 12.60
C ALA A 53 3.22 -0.72 12.29
N LEU A 54 4.10 -1.72 12.19
CA LEU A 54 3.67 -3.13 12.03
C LEU A 54 2.79 -3.61 13.19
N ARG A 55 2.92 -3.02 14.37
CA ARG A 55 2.04 -3.35 15.50
C ARG A 55 0.58 -2.98 15.22
N LEU A 56 0.30 -2.03 14.32
CA LEU A 56 -1.06 -1.71 13.90
C LEU A 56 -1.71 -2.89 13.16
N LEU A 57 -0.92 -3.77 12.52
CA LEU A 57 -1.44 -4.97 11.88
C LEU A 57 -2.18 -5.89 12.87
N ARG A 58 -1.90 -5.79 14.18
CA ARG A 58 -2.64 -6.55 15.19
C ARG A 58 -4.14 -6.22 15.20
N ILE A 59 -4.57 -5.06 14.71
CA ILE A 59 -6.00 -4.70 14.62
C ILE A 59 -6.76 -5.65 13.70
N PHE A 60 -6.09 -6.21 12.67
CA PHE A 60 -6.70 -7.21 11.79
C PHE A 60 -7.05 -8.50 12.53
N LYS A 61 -6.55 -8.74 13.75
CA LYS A 61 -7.05 -9.85 14.58
C LYS A 61 -8.55 -9.76 14.85
N VAL A 62 -9.13 -8.55 14.86
CA VAL A 62 -10.58 -8.34 15.02
C VAL A 62 -11.37 -9.07 13.93
N THR A 63 -10.84 -9.19 12.71
CA THR A 63 -11.49 -9.92 11.61
C THR A 63 -11.64 -11.41 11.89
N LYS A 64 -10.90 -11.97 12.86
CA LYS A 64 -11.04 -13.37 13.30
C LYS A 64 -12.26 -13.57 14.18
N TYR A 65 -12.57 -12.60 15.02
CA TYR A 65 -13.64 -12.67 16.02
C TYR A 65 -14.99 -12.19 15.47
N TRP A 66 -14.98 -11.28 14.49
CA TRP A 66 -16.18 -10.66 13.94
C TRP A 66 -16.57 -11.33 12.62
N ALA A 67 -17.56 -12.23 12.66
CA ALA A 67 -17.95 -13.05 11.51
C ALA A 67 -18.34 -12.23 10.26
N SER A 68 -19.08 -11.13 10.43
CA SER A 68 -19.45 -10.26 9.31
C SER A 68 -18.24 -9.61 8.64
N LEU A 69 -17.30 -9.08 9.43
CA LEU A 69 -16.04 -8.50 8.92
C LEU A 69 -15.18 -9.55 8.22
N ARG A 70 -15.10 -10.77 8.78
CA ARG A 70 -14.42 -11.91 8.17
C ARG A 70 -14.95 -12.23 6.79
N ASN A 71 -16.28 -12.31 6.67
CA ASN A 71 -16.94 -12.64 5.41
C ASN A 71 -16.71 -11.56 4.36
N LEU A 72 -16.73 -10.28 4.73
CA LEU A 72 -16.38 -9.18 3.82
C LEU A 72 -14.95 -9.31 3.28
N VAL A 73 -13.97 -9.57 4.17
CA VAL A 73 -12.57 -9.76 3.77
C VAL A 73 -12.41 -10.96 2.84
N ILE A 74 -13.06 -12.09 3.14
CA ILE A 74 -13.01 -13.29 2.29
C ILE A 74 -13.65 -13.00 0.92
N SER A 75 -14.80 -12.34 0.87
CA SER A 75 -15.46 -11.97 -0.39
C SER A 75 -14.59 -11.05 -1.25
N LEU A 76 -13.90 -10.08 -0.62
CA LEU A 76 -12.92 -9.23 -1.30
C LEU A 76 -11.76 -10.07 -1.85
N LEU A 77 -11.15 -10.93 -1.03
CA LEU A 77 -10.05 -11.80 -1.43
C LEU A 77 -10.42 -12.74 -2.58
N ASN A 78 -11.65 -13.27 -2.60
CA ASN A 78 -12.15 -14.10 -3.70
C ASN A 78 -12.24 -13.32 -5.02
N SER A 79 -12.53 -12.03 -4.95
CA SER A 79 -12.62 -11.14 -6.12
C SER A 79 -11.27 -10.55 -6.54
N MET A 80 -10.20 -10.75 -5.76
CA MET A 80 -8.90 -10.11 -5.98
C MET A 80 -8.30 -10.41 -7.34
N ARG A 81 -8.45 -11.64 -7.87
CA ARG A 81 -7.89 -11.97 -9.19
C ARG A 81 -8.49 -11.08 -10.28
N SER A 82 -9.80 -10.86 -10.24
CA SER A 82 -10.50 -9.98 -11.19
C SER A 82 -10.13 -8.51 -10.97
N ILE A 83 -10.06 -8.07 -9.70
CA ILE A 83 -9.65 -6.71 -9.34
C ILE A 83 -8.23 -6.41 -9.83
N ILE A 84 -7.28 -7.33 -9.64
CA ILE A 84 -5.89 -7.16 -10.10
C ILE A 84 -5.84 -7.03 -11.62
N SER A 85 -6.65 -7.80 -12.36
CA SER A 85 -6.70 -7.72 -13.81
C SER A 85 -7.20 -6.35 -14.28
N LEU A 86 -8.22 -5.80 -13.61
CA LEU A 86 -8.74 -4.46 -13.88
C LEU A 86 -7.72 -3.37 -13.51
N LEU A 87 -7.07 -3.48 -12.35
CA LEU A 87 -6.05 -2.54 -11.90
C LEU A 87 -4.83 -2.54 -12.83
N PHE A 88 -4.45 -3.69 -13.37
CA PHE A 88 -3.37 -3.78 -14.35
C PHE A 88 -3.72 -3.04 -15.64
N LEU A 89 -4.95 -3.22 -16.15
CA LEU A 89 -5.44 -2.48 -17.32
C LEU A 89 -5.48 -0.97 -17.03
N LEU A 90 -5.98 -0.57 -15.87
CA LEU A 90 -6.01 0.83 -15.44
C LEU A 90 -4.60 1.42 -15.35
N PHE A 91 -3.65 0.68 -14.77
CA PHE A 91 -2.26 1.11 -14.69
C PHE A 91 -1.63 1.26 -16.07
N LEU A 92 -1.89 0.35 -17.00
CA LEU A 92 -1.44 0.48 -18.40
C LEU A 92 -2.03 1.71 -19.07
N PHE A 93 -3.32 1.99 -18.86
CA PHE A 93 -3.98 3.19 -19.35
C PHE A 93 -3.30 4.45 -18.80
N ILE A 94 -3.10 4.53 -17.48
CA ILE A 94 -2.39 5.65 -16.83
C ILE A 94 -0.98 5.81 -17.42
N LEU A 95 -0.26 4.72 -17.65
CA LEU A 95 1.08 4.74 -18.21
C LEU A 95 1.10 5.32 -19.63
N ILE A 96 0.16 4.93 -20.49
CA ILE A 96 0.04 5.47 -21.85
C ILE A 96 -0.18 6.99 -21.80
N PHE A 97 -1.13 7.46 -20.99
CA PHE A 97 -1.44 8.89 -20.87
C PHE A 97 -0.34 9.69 -20.17
N ALA A 98 0.38 9.09 -19.22
CA ALA A 98 1.52 9.75 -18.58
C ALA A 98 2.65 9.97 -19.59
N LEU A 99 3.00 8.97 -20.40
CA LEU A 99 4.02 9.11 -21.45
C LEU A 99 3.59 10.09 -22.54
N LEU A 100 2.33 10.05 -22.96
CA LEU A 100 1.76 11.04 -23.88
C LEU A 100 1.88 12.46 -23.29
N GLY A 101 1.47 12.63 -22.03
CA GLY A 101 1.55 13.91 -21.33
C GLY A 101 2.97 14.43 -21.19
N MET A 102 3.96 13.55 -20.96
CA MET A 102 5.38 13.93 -20.96
C MET A 102 5.86 14.41 -22.33
N GLN A 103 5.39 13.80 -23.43
CA GLN A 103 5.76 14.25 -24.78
C GLN A 103 5.10 15.58 -25.15
N LEU A 104 3.88 15.82 -24.69
CA LEU A 104 3.12 17.04 -25.03
C LEU A 104 3.46 18.22 -24.11
N PHE A 105 3.59 17.98 -22.80
CA PHE A 105 3.67 19.00 -21.75
C PHE A 105 4.98 18.94 -20.94
N GLY A 106 5.92 18.07 -21.30
CA GLY A 106 7.21 17.96 -20.63
C GLY A 106 8.00 19.27 -20.70
N GLY A 107 8.32 19.84 -19.55
CA GLY A 107 9.03 21.12 -19.43
C GLY A 107 8.16 22.36 -19.68
N GLN A 108 6.91 22.21 -20.11
CA GLN A 108 6.01 23.33 -20.41
C GLN A 108 5.48 24.01 -19.15
N PHE A 109 5.34 23.28 -18.04
CA PHE A 109 4.78 23.80 -16.79
C PHE A 109 5.83 24.52 -15.94
N ASN A 110 6.86 25.11 -16.56
CA ASN A 110 7.88 25.89 -15.87
C ASN A 110 7.53 27.38 -15.99
N PHE A 111 6.65 27.84 -15.12
CA PHE A 111 6.20 29.23 -15.09
C PHE A 111 7.15 30.11 -14.27
N ASP A 112 7.08 31.44 -14.45
CA ASP A 112 7.90 32.40 -13.69
C ASP A 112 7.64 32.33 -12.17
N GLU A 113 6.43 31.90 -11.79
CA GLU A 113 6.00 31.69 -10.40
C GLU A 113 6.51 30.35 -9.80
N GLY A 114 7.07 29.46 -10.63
CA GLY A 114 7.58 28.15 -10.26
C GLY A 114 6.90 26.98 -11.00
N THR A 115 7.44 25.78 -10.82
CA THR A 115 6.86 24.54 -11.35
C THR A 115 5.80 23.99 -10.39
N PRO A 116 4.55 23.79 -10.82
CA PRO A 116 3.51 23.21 -9.98
C PRO A 116 3.84 21.75 -9.63
N PRO A 117 3.36 21.22 -8.49
CA PRO A 117 3.59 19.84 -8.10
C PRO A 117 2.98 18.84 -9.11
N THR A 118 1.88 19.21 -9.76
CA THR A 118 1.21 18.48 -10.84
C THR A 118 1.80 18.89 -12.19
N ASN A 119 2.76 18.13 -12.69
CA ASN A 119 3.43 18.42 -13.96
C ASN A 119 3.84 17.15 -14.70
N PHE A 120 4.30 17.33 -15.94
CA PHE A 120 4.72 16.24 -16.83
C PHE A 120 6.25 16.20 -17.05
N ASN A 121 7.05 16.76 -16.13
CA ASN A 121 8.50 16.83 -16.30
C ASN A 121 9.21 15.50 -16.04
N THR A 122 8.68 14.69 -15.12
CA THR A 122 9.28 13.39 -14.76
C THR A 122 8.24 12.29 -14.76
N PHE A 123 8.68 11.06 -15.03
CA PHE A 123 7.78 9.91 -15.15
C PHE A 123 6.92 9.64 -13.90
N PRO A 124 7.46 9.62 -12.67
CA PRO A 124 6.63 9.39 -11.47
C PRO A 124 5.61 10.50 -11.23
N ILE A 125 5.97 11.76 -11.49
CA ILE A 125 5.06 12.89 -11.30
C ILE A 125 3.97 12.88 -12.38
N ALA A 126 4.31 12.54 -13.62
CA ALA A 126 3.33 12.39 -14.70
C ALA A 126 2.30 11.27 -14.39
N LEU A 127 2.75 10.12 -13.85
CA LEU A 127 1.85 9.06 -13.39
C LEU A 127 0.88 9.55 -12.31
N LEU A 128 1.39 10.27 -11.31
CA LEU A 128 0.57 10.83 -10.24
C LEU A 128 -0.40 11.91 -10.75
N THR A 129 0.05 12.76 -11.67
CA THR A 129 -0.78 13.81 -12.28
C THR A 129 -1.94 13.21 -13.06
N VAL A 130 -1.69 12.18 -13.89
CA VAL A 130 -2.77 11.46 -14.59
C VAL A 130 -3.71 10.76 -13.60
N PHE A 131 -3.17 10.15 -12.55
CA PHE A 131 -3.99 9.54 -11.50
C PHE A 131 -4.91 10.57 -10.82
N GLN A 132 -4.39 11.75 -10.48
CA GLN A 132 -5.15 12.86 -9.90
C GLN A 132 -6.24 13.38 -10.86
N ILE A 133 -5.96 13.48 -12.17
CA ILE A 133 -6.99 13.82 -13.16
C ILE A 133 -8.11 12.76 -13.18
N LEU A 134 -7.77 11.47 -13.08
CA LEU A 134 -8.74 10.37 -13.07
C LEU A 134 -9.60 10.34 -11.80
N THR A 135 -9.07 10.77 -10.65
CA THR A 135 -9.87 10.92 -9.42
C THR A 135 -10.78 12.15 -9.46
N GLY A 136 -10.57 13.05 -10.43
CA GLY A 136 -11.31 14.31 -10.57
C GLY A 136 -10.91 15.36 -9.53
N GLU A 137 -9.76 15.19 -8.89
CA GLU A 137 -9.24 16.11 -7.89
C GLU A 137 -8.38 17.19 -8.57
N ASP A 138 -8.79 18.46 -8.47
CA ASP A 138 -8.09 19.62 -9.03
C ASP A 138 -7.64 19.46 -10.51
N TRP A 139 -8.36 18.65 -11.28
CA TRP A 139 -8.07 18.39 -12.70
C TRP A 139 -8.18 19.66 -13.56
N ASN A 140 -9.02 20.60 -13.12
CA ASN A 140 -9.22 21.89 -13.76
C ASN A 140 -7.95 22.75 -13.67
N GLU A 141 -7.20 22.73 -12.56
CA GLU A 141 -5.93 23.45 -12.43
C GLU A 141 -4.90 22.93 -13.43
N VAL A 142 -4.79 21.61 -13.56
CA VAL A 142 -3.88 20.98 -14.54
C VAL A 142 -4.28 21.35 -15.97
N TRP A 143 -5.58 21.41 -16.26
CA TRP A 143 -6.09 21.88 -17.54
C TRP A 143 -5.76 23.35 -17.80
N TYR A 144 -5.99 24.24 -16.81
CA TYR A 144 -5.67 25.66 -16.91
C TYR A 144 -4.18 25.89 -17.15
N GLN A 145 -3.31 25.14 -16.48
CA GLN A 145 -1.86 25.19 -16.68
C GLN A 145 -1.46 24.70 -18.09
N GLY A 146 -2.20 23.74 -18.65
CA GLY A 146 -1.93 23.20 -19.99
C GLY A 146 -2.34 24.09 -21.15
N ILE A 147 -3.29 25.02 -20.93
CA ILE A 147 -3.73 25.99 -21.96
C ILE A 147 -3.11 27.38 -21.79
N ARG A 148 -2.42 27.63 -20.67
CA ARG A 148 -1.72 28.89 -20.39
C ARG A 148 -0.49 29.03 -21.28
#